data_AF-A0A8S0H6X3-F1
#
_entry.id   AF-A0A8S0H6X3-F1
#
_cell.length_a   1.000
_cell.length_b   1.000
_cell.length_c   1.000
_cell.angle_alpha   90.00
_cell.angle_beta   90.00
_cell.angle_gamma   90.00
#
_symmetry.space_group_name_H-M   'P 1'
#
loop_
_entity.id
_entity.type
_entity.pdbx_description
1 polymer ?
#
loop_
_entity_poly.entity_id
_entity_poly.type
_entity_poly.pdbx_seq_one_letter_code
_entity_poly.pdbx_strand_id
1 'polypeptide(L)'
;MLKRLAYLALCVCAPLYAAPHIDPQRLQQLANDPFWISIGHYETAKLGGWRSYVSDPKFFLAADGAHHPDAELAATLNALYAPPMRVTSMPSASIRPAPAGSRRNWA
;
A
#
# COMPACT_ATOMS: atom_id res chain seq x y z
N MET A 1 -33.72 29.20 10.49
CA MET A 1 -33.82 27.74 10.62
C MET A 1 -33.24 27.01 9.40
N LEU A 2 -33.57 27.39 8.16
CA LEU A 2 -33.10 26.75 6.92
C LEU A 2 -31.57 26.72 6.73
N LYS A 3 -30.84 27.77 7.13
CA LYS A 3 -29.36 27.80 7.06
C LYS A 3 -28.70 26.74 7.96
N ARG A 4 -29.27 26.45 9.14
CA ARG A 4 -28.75 25.42 10.05
C ARG A 4 -28.98 24.01 9.51
N LEU A 5 -30.10 23.79 8.82
CA LEU A 5 -30.37 22.54 8.11
C LEU A 5 -29.40 22.34 6.93
N ALA A 6 -29.06 23.41 6.20
CA ALA A 6 -28.06 23.35 5.14
C ALA A 6 -26.66 23.02 5.67
N TYR A 7 -26.25 23.59 6.82
CA TYR A 7 -24.98 23.23 7.47
C TYR A 7 -24.96 21.79 8.01
N LEU A 8 -26.09 21.29 8.53
CA LEU A 8 -26.23 19.90 8.97
C LEU A 8 -26.16 18.91 7.80
N ALA A 9 -26.79 19.23 6.66
CA ALA A 9 -26.71 18.42 5.45
C ALA A 9 -25.29 18.38 4.86
N LEU A 10 -24.55 19.50 4.90
CA LEU A 10 -23.16 19.56 4.43
C LEU A 10 -22.20 18.73 5.32
N CYS A 11 -22.40 18.72 6.64
CA CYS A 11 -21.60 17.92 7.57
C CYS A 11 -21.80 16.40 7.42
N VAL A 12 -22.99 15.96 6.99
CA VAL A 12 -23.30 14.52 6.83
C VAL A 12 -22.63 13.92 5.58
N CYS A 13 -22.25 14.72 4.59
CA CYS A 13 -21.58 14.23 3.37
C CYS A 13 -20.05 14.12 3.50
N ALA A 14 -19.44 14.70 4.54
CA ALA A 14 -17.98 14.70 4.72
C ALA A 14 -17.32 13.32 4.90
N PRO A 15 -17.98 12.26 5.44
CA PRO A 15 -17.35 10.95 5.58
C PRO A 15 -17.61 10.03 4.39
N LEU A 16 -18.27 10.48 3.32
CA LEU A 16 -18.49 9.64 2.13
C LEU A 16 -17.27 9.67 1.20
N TYR A 17 -16.10 9.29 1.74
CA TYR A 17 -14.95 8.92 0.91
C TYR A 17 -15.27 7.54 0.33
N ALA A 18 -16.12 7.50 -0.68
CA ALA A 18 -16.28 6.31 -1.51
C ALA A 18 -14.92 6.02 -2.16
N ALA A 19 -14.45 4.78 -2.06
CA ALA A 19 -13.31 4.34 -2.85
C ALA A 19 -13.56 4.73 -4.31
N PRO A 20 -12.62 5.41 -4.99
CA PRO A 20 -12.84 5.83 -6.36
C PRO A 20 -13.07 4.59 -7.21
N HIS A 21 -14.14 4.61 -7.99
CA HIS A 21 -14.35 3.62 -9.01
C HIS A 21 -13.31 3.87 -10.11
N ILE A 22 -12.32 2.97 -10.20
CA ILE A 22 -11.31 3.01 -11.27
C ILE A 22 -11.78 2.07 -12.36
N ASP A 23 -12.07 2.63 -13.54
CA ASP A 23 -12.48 1.83 -14.69
C ASP A 23 -11.36 0.86 -15.11
N PRO A 24 -11.67 -0.37 -15.55
CA PRO A 24 -10.66 -1.38 -15.88
C PRO A 24 -9.63 -0.90 -16.93
N GLN A 25 -10.06 -0.09 -17.89
CA GLN A 25 -9.16 0.50 -18.88
C GLN A 25 -8.16 1.47 -18.25
N ARG A 26 -8.61 2.28 -17.29
CA ARG A 26 -7.73 3.22 -16.58
C ARG A 26 -6.74 2.47 -15.70
N LEU A 27 -7.18 1.41 -15.05
CA LEU A 27 -6.30 0.53 -14.27
C LEU A 27 -5.20 -0.06 -15.15
N GLN A 28 -5.55 -0.58 -16.34
CA GLN A 28 -4.58 -1.13 -17.29
C GLN A 28 -3.60 -0.06 -17.81
N GLN A 29 -4.07 1.17 -18.07
CA GLN A 29 -3.19 2.28 -18.42
C GLN A 29 -2.18 2.59 -17.32
N LEU A 30 -2.63 2.65 -16.07
CA LEU A 30 -1.78 2.90 -14.91
C LEU A 30 -0.82 1.74 -14.63
N ALA A 31 -1.25 0.49 -14.84
CA ALA A 31 -0.41 -0.69 -14.68
C ALA A 31 0.77 -0.71 -15.66
N ASN A 32 0.62 -0.07 -16.82
CA ASN A 32 1.67 0.08 -17.83
C ASN A 32 2.38 1.45 -17.74
N ASP A 33 2.01 2.30 -16.77
CA ASP A 33 2.62 3.62 -16.61
C ASP A 33 4.09 3.47 -16.15
N PRO A 34 5.06 4.18 -16.78
CA PRO A 34 6.47 4.07 -16.44
C PRO A 34 6.77 4.33 -14.96
N PHE A 35 5.99 5.19 -14.31
CA PHE A 35 6.14 5.48 -12.89
C PHE A 35 5.74 4.28 -12.02
N TRP A 36 4.62 3.64 -12.33
CA TRP A 36 4.20 2.43 -11.63
C TRP A 36 5.17 1.27 -11.86
N ILE A 37 5.62 1.09 -13.11
CA ILE A 37 6.65 0.11 -13.47
C ILE A 37 7.92 0.31 -12.63
N SER A 38 8.31 1.57 -12.41
CA SER A 38 9.48 1.92 -11.59
C SER A 38 9.27 1.62 -10.11
N ILE A 39 8.08 1.86 -9.54
CA ILE A 39 7.76 1.57 -8.14
C ILE A 39 7.89 0.08 -7.85
N GLY A 40 7.29 -0.77 -8.69
CA GLY A 40 7.37 -2.22 -8.53
C GLY A 40 8.66 -2.83 -9.08
N HIS A 41 9.60 -2.02 -9.58
CA HIS A 41 10.85 -2.46 -10.19
C HIS A 41 10.67 -3.54 -11.26
N TYR A 42 9.67 -3.37 -12.14
CA TYR A 42 9.37 -4.34 -13.20
C TYR A 42 10.30 -4.18 -14.41
N GLU A 43 10.77 -5.31 -14.92
CA GLU A 43 11.44 -5.46 -16.20
C GLU A 43 10.59 -6.32 -17.15
N THR A 44 10.77 -6.12 -18.46
CA THR A 44 10.22 -7.07 -19.44
C THR A 44 11.20 -8.21 -19.63
N ALA A 45 10.71 -9.46 -19.53
CA ALA A 45 11.56 -10.61 -19.81
C ALA A 45 11.82 -10.73 -21.33
N LYS A 46 12.89 -11.46 -21.70
CA LYS A 46 13.32 -11.64 -23.11
C LYS A 46 12.23 -12.21 -24.04
N LEU A 47 11.23 -12.89 -23.48
CA LEU A 47 10.11 -13.49 -24.21
C LEU A 47 8.78 -12.74 -23.98
N GLY A 48 8.85 -11.51 -23.46
CA GLY A 48 7.68 -10.74 -23.03
C GLY A 48 7.27 -11.05 -21.59
N GLY A 49 6.22 -10.36 -21.14
CA GLY A 49 5.74 -10.42 -19.75
C GLY A 49 6.56 -9.55 -18.80
N TRP A 50 5.99 -9.32 -17.61
CA TRP A 50 6.58 -8.51 -16.56
C TRP A 50 7.24 -9.40 -15.50
N ARG A 51 8.32 -8.89 -14.92
CA ARG A 51 8.98 -9.50 -13.77
C ARG A 51 9.59 -8.42 -12.89
N SER A 52 9.30 -8.44 -11.60
CA SER A 52 9.94 -7.54 -10.64
C SER A 52 11.32 -8.05 -10.24
N TYR A 53 12.24 -7.12 -9.99
CA TYR A 53 13.51 -7.43 -9.34
C TYR A 53 13.40 -7.63 -7.82
N VAL A 54 12.27 -7.27 -7.21
CA VAL A 54 12.04 -7.47 -5.77
C VAL A 54 11.77 -8.95 -5.50
N SER A 55 12.58 -9.55 -4.64
CA SER A 55 12.48 -10.97 -4.29
C SER A 55 11.71 -11.24 -3.00
N ASP A 56 11.48 -10.22 -2.15
CA ASP A 56 10.72 -10.37 -0.91
C ASP A 56 9.21 -10.47 -1.21
N PRO A 57 8.56 -11.61 -0.94
CA PRO A 57 7.13 -11.78 -1.19
C PRO A 57 6.27 -10.79 -0.40
N LYS A 58 6.76 -10.23 0.72
CA LYS A 58 6.03 -9.25 1.54
C LYS A 58 5.92 -7.87 0.91
N PHE A 59 6.69 -7.61 -0.15
CA PHE A 59 6.60 -6.37 -0.89
C PHE A 59 5.27 -6.29 -1.66
N PHE A 60 4.80 -7.41 -2.21
CA PHE A 60 3.61 -7.48 -3.04
C PHE A 60 2.36 -7.70 -2.19
N LEU A 61 1.30 -6.98 -2.54
CA LEU A 61 -0.03 -7.19 -1.99
C LEU A 61 -0.80 -8.26 -2.76
N ALA A 62 -0.54 -8.41 -4.06
CA ALA A 62 -1.09 -9.47 -4.89
C ALA A 62 -0.22 -10.74 -4.81
N ALA A 63 -0.85 -11.91 -4.79
CA ALA A 63 -0.16 -13.19 -4.69
C ALA A 63 0.84 -13.44 -5.85
N ASP A 64 0.56 -12.93 -7.04
CA ASP A 64 1.45 -12.98 -8.20
C ASP A 64 1.86 -11.57 -8.67
N GLY A 65 1.90 -10.62 -7.72
CA GLY A 65 2.23 -9.22 -8.01
C GLY A 65 3.60 -9.06 -8.67
N ALA A 66 4.55 -9.94 -8.39
CA ALA A 66 5.88 -9.94 -8.99
C ALA A 66 5.88 -10.09 -10.51
N HIS A 67 4.85 -10.69 -11.11
CA HIS A 67 4.73 -10.88 -12.57
C HIS A 67 3.54 -10.14 -13.19
N HIS A 68 2.66 -9.59 -12.35
CA HIS A 68 1.42 -8.94 -12.76
C HIS A 68 1.32 -7.54 -12.16
N PRO A 69 1.90 -6.51 -12.82
CA PRO A 69 1.85 -5.14 -12.33
C PRO A 69 0.43 -4.60 -12.24
N ASP A 70 -0.50 -5.13 -13.04
CA ASP A 70 -1.93 -4.82 -12.99
C ASP A 70 -2.61 -5.43 -11.77
N ALA A 71 -2.31 -6.68 -11.44
CA ALA A 71 -2.81 -7.31 -10.23
C ALA A 71 -2.28 -6.61 -8.96
N GLU A 72 -1.00 -6.24 -8.96
CA GLU A 72 -0.39 -5.51 -7.84
C GLU A 72 -1.00 -4.11 -7.67
N LEU A 73 -1.24 -3.39 -8.78
CA LEU A 73 -1.89 -2.09 -8.73
C LEU A 73 -3.31 -2.18 -8.17
N ALA A 74 -4.08 -3.18 -8.61
CA ALA A 74 -5.42 -3.42 -8.11
C ALA A 74 -5.42 -3.70 -6.60
N ALA A 75 -4.52 -4.57 -6.14
CA ALA A 75 -4.35 -4.89 -4.72
C ALA A 75 -3.92 -3.66 -3.90
N THR A 76 -3.04 -2.82 -4.46
CA THR A 76 -2.57 -1.58 -3.85
C THR A 76 -3.69 -0.56 -3.68
N LEU A 77 -4.49 -0.32 -4.71
CA LEU A 77 -5.63 0.59 -4.63
C LEU A 77 -6.67 0.10 -3.61
N ASN A 78 -6.95 -1.21 -3.61
CA ASN A 78 -7.85 -1.81 -2.63
C ASN A 78 -7.35 -1.60 -1.19
N ALA A 79 -6.05 -1.80 -0.95
CA ALA A 79 -5.45 -1.60 0.37
C ALA A 79 -5.42 -0.12 0.78
N LEU A 80 -5.15 0.80 -0.16
CA LEU A 80 -5.08 2.24 0.09
C LEU A 80 -6.44 2.82 0.50
N TYR A 81 -7.52 2.36 -0.12
CA TYR A 81 -8.88 2.83 0.16
C TYR A 81 -9.63 1.98 1.19
N ALA A 82 -9.02 0.89 1.68
CA ALA A 82 -9.56 0.14 2.79
C ALA A 82 -9.59 1.02 4.05
N PRO A 83 -10.56 0.81 4.97
CA PRO A 83 -10.52 1.43 6.28
C PRO A 83 -9.17 1.15 6.94
N PRO A 84 -8.55 2.14 7.62
CA PRO A 84 -7.27 1.92 8.27
C PRO A 84 -7.42 0.75 9.23
N MET A 85 -6.60 -0.28 9.01
CA MET A 85 -6.55 -1.41 9.92
C MET A 85 -6.15 -0.84 11.27
N ARG A 86 -7.03 -0.94 12.27
CA ARG A 86 -6.68 -0.60 13.64
C ARG A 86 -5.55 -1.55 14.03
N VAL A 87 -4.32 -1.02 14.10
CA VAL A 87 -3.17 -1.73 14.66
C VAL A 87 -3.44 -1.89 16.15
N THR A 88 -4.32 -2.82 16.50
CA THR A 88 -4.57 -3.25 17.87
C THR A 88 -3.37 -4.11 18.25
N SER A 89 -2.59 -3.59 19.19
CA SER A 89 -1.44 -4.25 19.83
C SER A 89 -0.36 -4.73 18.87
N MET A 90 0.58 -3.85 18.52
CA MET A 90 1.97 -4.31 18.61
C MET A 90 2.20 -4.69 20.08
N PRO A 91 2.52 -5.94 20.43
CA PRO A 91 3.02 -6.23 21.76
C PRO A 91 4.24 -5.34 21.93
N SER A 92 4.22 -4.49 22.96
CA SER A 92 5.36 -3.68 23.36
C SER A 92 6.57 -4.61 23.35
N ALA A 93 7.44 -4.47 22.35
CA ALA A 93 8.66 -5.23 22.28
C ALA A 93 9.39 -4.87 23.57
N SER A 94 9.41 -5.81 24.50
CA SER A 94 10.16 -5.68 25.73
C SER A 94 11.61 -5.57 25.30
N ILE A 95 12.07 -4.34 25.10
CA ILE A 95 13.47 -3.98 25.03
C ILE A 95 14.00 -4.39 26.39
N ARG A 96 14.47 -5.63 26.48
CA ARG A 96 15.24 -6.07 27.64
C ARG A 96 16.43 -5.12 27.70
N PRO A 97 16.64 -4.39 28.82
CA PRO A 97 17.87 -3.64 28.96
C PRO A 97 19.04 -4.61 28.82
N ALA A 98 20.02 -4.26 27.99
CA ALA A 98 21.25 -5.03 27.88
C ALA A 98 21.83 -5.22 29.30
N PRO A 99 22.30 -6.43 29.67
CA PRO A 99 22.92 -6.62 30.97
C PRO A 99 24.09 -5.66 31.11
N ALA A 100 24.10 -4.90 32.21
CA ALA A 100 25.18 -3.99 32.58
C ALA A 100 26.45 -4.82 32.83
N GLY A 101 27.26 -5.03 31.79
CA GLY A 101 28.44 -5.87 31.93
C GLY A 101 29.06 -6.33 30.62
N SER A 102 29.37 -5.42 29.70
CA SER A 102 30.43 -5.70 28.72
C SER A 102 30.97 -4.38 28.13
N ARG A 103 31.87 -3.73 28.88
CA ARG A 103 32.84 -2.85 28.24
C ARG A 103 33.79 -3.75 27.46
N ARG A 104 33.50 -3.98 26.17
CA ARG A 104 34.50 -4.46 25.23
C ARG A 104 35.36 -3.26 24.84
N ASN A 105 36.56 -3.28 25.37
CA ASN A 105 37.65 -2.38 25.03
C ASN A 105 38.05 -2.70 23.59
N TRP A 106 37.85 -1.75 22.68
CA TRP A 106 38.46 -1.79 21.36
C TRP A 106 39.79 -1.06 21.48
N ALA A 107 40.87 -1.84 21.49
CA ALA A 107 42.21 -1.37 21.17
C ALA A 107 42.37 -1.30 19.65
#